data_AF-A0A1Z3N7K6-F1
#
_entry.id   AF-A0A1Z3N7K6-F1
#
_cell.length_a   1.000
_cell.length_b   1.000
_cell.length_c   1.000
_cell.angle_alpha   90.00
_cell.angle_beta   90.00
_cell.angle_gamma   90.00
#
_symmetry.space_group_name_H-M   'P 1'
#
loop_
_entity.id
_entity.type
_entity.pdbx_description
1 polymer ?
#
loop_
_entity_poly.entity_id
_entity_poly.type
_entity_poly.pdbx_seq_one_letter_code
_entity_poly.pdbx_strand_id
1 'polypeptide(L)'
;MKLVLHSLVLIACVPLIAIALEPTNPAGFCERFIGEKEISECQERTKTENVDWYAATVCHLQQDDKAFWACWDSIQGQSYNPAELSKCGENTEASDTQRQSCIDTARGGRKPASVAPFQPLKVKK
;
A
#
# COMPACT_ATOMS: atom_id res chain seq x y z
N MET A 1 39.87 -35.13 32.35
CA MET A 1 39.96 -34.14 31.26
C MET A 1 38.55 -33.89 30.74
N LYS A 2 37.97 -32.72 31.02
CA LYS A 2 36.60 -32.34 30.64
C LYS A 2 36.68 -31.10 29.75
N LEU A 3 36.25 -31.20 28.50
CA LEU A 3 35.96 -30.05 27.65
C LEU A 3 34.64 -30.37 26.94
N VAL A 4 33.54 -29.98 27.59
CA VAL A 4 32.19 -30.06 27.04
C VAL A 4 31.96 -28.78 26.24
N LEU A 5 32.03 -28.92 24.92
CA LEU A 5 31.80 -27.87 23.93
C LEU A 5 30.35 -27.36 24.08
N HIS A 6 30.19 -26.19 24.69
CA HIS A 6 28.90 -25.50 24.75
C HIS A 6 28.64 -24.84 23.39
N SER A 7 27.88 -25.53 22.53
CA SER A 7 27.31 -24.91 21.33
C SER A 7 26.26 -23.88 21.75
N LEU A 8 26.67 -22.62 21.81
CA LEU A 8 25.78 -21.47 21.85
C LEU A 8 25.06 -21.38 20.49
N VAL A 9 23.84 -21.93 20.46
CA VAL A 9 22.88 -21.67 19.39
C VAL A 9 22.55 -20.18 19.43
N LEU A 10 23.21 -19.40 18.58
CA LEU A 10 22.85 -18.02 18.27
C LEU A 10 21.48 -18.04 17.59
N ILE A 11 20.43 -17.95 18.39
CA ILE A 11 19.09 -17.60 17.93
C ILE A 11 19.21 -16.16 17.40
N ALA A 12 19.41 -16.03 16.09
CA ALA A 12 19.33 -14.76 15.41
C ALA A 12 17.88 -14.27 15.51
N CYS A 13 17.61 -13.43 16.52
CA CYS A 13 16.42 -12.59 16.56
C CYS A 13 16.52 -11.58 15.41
N VAL A 14 16.10 -11.99 14.21
CA VAL A 14 15.82 -11.05 13.13
C VAL A 14 14.69 -10.17 13.64
N PRO A 15 14.88 -8.85 13.86
CA PRO A 15 13.76 -7.99 14.14
C PRO A 15 12.84 -8.07 12.92
N LEU A 16 11.63 -8.57 13.14
CA LEU A 16 10.51 -8.43 12.21
C LEU A 16 10.26 -6.92 12.11
N ILE A 17 11.01 -6.25 11.24
CA ILE A 17 10.70 -4.90 10.82
C ILE A 17 9.36 -5.06 10.09
N ALA A 18 8.27 -4.79 10.80
CA ALA A 18 6.98 -4.59 10.18
C ALA A 18 7.19 -3.50 9.14
N ILE A 19 7.24 -3.89 7.87
CA ILE A 19 7.29 -2.95 6.76
C ILE A 19 5.92 -2.30 6.78
N ALA A 20 5.82 -1.15 7.46
CA ALA A 20 4.61 -0.36 7.40
C ALA A 20 4.47 0.07 5.94
N LEU A 21 3.35 -0.29 5.31
CA LEU A 21 3.02 0.16 3.96
C LEU A 21 3.10 1.69 3.96
N GLU A 22 4.09 2.27 3.28
CA GLU A 22 4.19 3.72 3.19
C GLU A 22 3.21 4.20 2.09
N PRO A 23 2.37 5.20 2.35
CA PRO A 23 1.48 5.69 1.33
C PRO A 23 2.32 6.35 0.22
N THR A 24 2.08 5.99 -1.03
CA THR A 24 2.66 6.67 -2.18
C THR A 24 2.16 8.11 -2.24
N ASN A 25 3.03 9.03 -2.65
CA ASN A 25 2.65 10.41 -2.91
C ASN A 25 1.54 10.43 -3.98
N PRO A 26 0.39 11.10 -3.74
CA PRO A 26 -0.72 11.13 -4.70
C PRO A 26 -0.34 11.51 -6.13
N ALA A 27 0.66 12.40 -6.30
CA ALA A 27 1.16 12.78 -7.62
C ALA A 27 1.82 11.62 -8.38
N GLY A 28 2.43 10.67 -7.67
CA GLY A 28 3.10 9.51 -8.24
C GLY A 28 2.14 8.47 -8.83
N PHE A 29 0.87 8.47 -8.43
CA PHE A 29 -0.11 7.54 -9.03
C PHE A 29 -0.32 7.79 -10.52
N CYS A 30 -0.19 9.04 -10.96
CA CYS A 30 -0.47 9.44 -12.33
C CYS A 30 0.69 9.17 -13.29
N GLU A 31 1.87 8.82 -12.77
CA GLU A 31 3.04 8.44 -13.56
C GLU A 31 2.83 7.12 -14.32
N ARG A 32 1.79 6.34 -13.99
CA ARG A 32 1.41 5.13 -14.73
C ARG A 32 0.87 5.43 -16.13
N PHE A 33 0.30 6.61 -16.35
CA PHE A 33 -0.36 6.96 -17.59
C PHE A 33 0.61 7.65 -18.55
N ILE A 34 0.42 7.43 -19.85
CA ILE A 34 1.20 8.07 -20.91
C ILE A 34 0.42 9.21 -21.56
N GLY A 35 -0.91 9.12 -21.63
CA GLY A 35 -1.75 10.13 -22.25
C GLY A 35 -1.91 11.37 -21.40
N GLU A 36 -1.66 12.57 -21.96
CA GLU A 36 -1.82 13.84 -21.24
C GLU A 36 -3.21 14.03 -20.63
N LYS A 37 -4.25 13.51 -21.31
CA LYS A 37 -5.63 13.53 -20.82
C LYS A 37 -5.79 12.67 -19.57
N GLU A 38 -5.27 11.46 -19.58
CA GLU A 38 -5.37 10.49 -18.47
C GLU A 38 -4.53 10.96 -17.27
N ILE A 39 -3.36 11.53 -17.52
CA ILE A 39 -2.52 12.17 -16.50
C ILE A 39 -3.31 13.32 -15.84
N SER A 40 -3.91 14.20 -16.64
CA SER A 40 -4.69 15.34 -16.12
C SER A 40 -5.90 14.88 -15.31
N GLU A 41 -6.62 13.87 -15.80
CA GLU A 41 -7.74 13.25 -15.08
C GLU A 41 -7.28 12.66 -13.74
N CYS A 42 -6.19 11.90 -13.73
CA CYS A 42 -5.64 11.35 -12.50
C CYS A 42 -5.22 12.44 -11.51
N GLN A 43 -4.58 13.51 -11.99
CA GLN A 43 -4.20 14.64 -11.14
C GLN A 43 -5.39 15.39 -10.57
N GLU A 44 -6.51 15.43 -11.27
CA GLU A 44 -7.75 16.00 -10.76
C GLU A 44 -8.36 15.09 -9.69
N ARG A 45 -8.51 13.80 -9.99
CA ARG A 45 -9.09 12.81 -9.07
C ARG A 45 -8.31 12.68 -7.76
N THR A 46 -6.98 12.67 -7.83
CA THR A 46 -6.11 12.68 -6.64
C THR A 46 -6.25 13.92 -5.77
N LYS A 47 -6.79 15.03 -6.28
CA LYS A 47 -7.04 16.25 -5.50
C LYS A 47 -8.45 16.33 -4.94
N THR A 48 -9.42 15.78 -5.67
CA THR A 48 -10.86 15.98 -5.38
C THR A 48 -11.49 14.78 -4.68
N GLU A 49 -10.95 13.58 -4.87
CA GLU A 49 -11.56 12.36 -4.35
C GLU A 49 -11.03 11.98 -2.97
N ASN A 50 -11.96 11.52 -2.14
CA ASN A 50 -11.67 11.09 -0.78
C ASN A 50 -11.26 9.61 -0.76
N VAL A 51 -10.01 9.31 -1.09
CA VAL A 51 -9.47 7.93 -1.11
C VAL A 51 -8.43 7.69 -0.02
N ASP A 52 -8.44 6.50 0.58
CA ASP A 52 -7.40 6.14 1.53
C ASP A 52 -6.04 5.95 0.81
N TRP A 53 -5.06 6.83 1.06
CA TRP A 53 -3.76 6.79 0.39
C TRP A 53 -3.03 5.44 0.50
N TYR A 54 -3.20 4.73 1.62
CA TYR A 54 -2.64 3.39 1.77
C TYR A 54 -3.32 2.41 0.81
N ALA A 55 -4.64 2.48 0.67
CA ALA A 55 -5.37 1.63 -0.25
C ALA A 55 -5.08 1.99 -1.70
N ALA A 56 -4.98 3.28 -2.02
CA ALA A 56 -4.58 3.77 -3.34
C ALA A 56 -3.18 3.29 -3.73
N THR A 57 -2.27 3.17 -2.76
CA THR A 57 -0.95 2.57 -2.96
C THR A 57 -1.03 1.11 -3.39
N VAL A 58 -1.91 0.31 -2.78
CA VAL A 58 -2.12 -1.08 -3.21
C VAL A 58 -2.86 -1.14 -4.55
N CYS A 59 -3.82 -0.25 -4.80
CA CYS A 59 -4.46 -0.13 -6.12
C CYS A 59 -3.45 0.20 -7.21
N HIS A 60 -2.44 1.01 -6.93
CA HIS A 60 -1.40 1.34 -7.91
C HIS A 60 -0.59 0.12 -8.38
N LEU A 61 -0.57 -0.96 -7.59
CA LEU A 61 0.05 -2.23 -7.96
C LEU A 61 -0.81 -3.08 -8.92
N GLN A 62 -2.01 -2.64 -9.28
CA GLN A 62 -2.82 -3.25 -10.33
C GLN A 62 -2.12 -3.07 -11.67
N GLN A 63 -2.00 -4.15 -12.44
CA GLN A 63 -1.27 -4.19 -13.70
C GLN A 63 -2.02 -3.47 -14.81
N ASP A 64 -3.34 -3.64 -14.86
CA ASP A 64 -4.21 -3.01 -15.85
C ASP A 64 -4.78 -1.68 -15.35
N ASP A 65 -4.87 -0.69 -16.24
CA ASP A 65 -5.37 0.65 -15.91
C ASP A 65 -6.87 0.66 -15.55
N LYS A 66 -7.67 -0.21 -16.17
CA LYS A 66 -9.08 -0.37 -15.81
C LYS A 66 -9.21 -1.05 -14.46
N ALA A 67 -8.36 -2.02 -14.14
CA ALA A 67 -8.31 -2.64 -12.81
C ALA A 67 -7.88 -1.63 -11.73
N PHE A 68 -6.91 -0.77 -12.03
CA PHE A 68 -6.52 0.35 -11.17
C PHE A 68 -7.70 1.29 -10.87
N TRP A 69 -8.41 1.73 -11.91
CA TRP A 69 -9.56 2.63 -11.72
C TRP A 69 -10.72 1.97 -10.99
N ALA A 70 -11.02 0.70 -11.30
CA ALA A 70 -12.02 -0.05 -10.57
C ALA A 70 -11.66 -0.19 -9.08
N CYS A 71 -10.38 -0.42 -8.78
CA CYS A 71 -9.88 -0.45 -7.41
C CYS A 71 -10.03 0.93 -6.73
N TRP A 72 -9.60 1.99 -7.41
CA TRP A 72 -9.71 3.37 -6.93
C TRP A 72 -11.16 3.76 -6.60
N ASP A 73 -12.09 3.44 -7.50
CA ASP A 73 -13.52 3.70 -7.30
C ASP A 73 -14.06 2.92 -6.09
N SER A 74 -13.63 1.66 -5.91
CA SER A 74 -14.07 0.81 -4.81
C SER A 74 -13.63 1.32 -3.43
N ILE A 75 -12.52 2.06 -3.36
CA ILE A 75 -11.95 2.58 -2.11
C ILE A 75 -12.44 3.99 -1.77
N GLN A 76 -13.21 4.63 -2.65
CA GLN A 76 -13.69 5.99 -2.45
C GLN A 76 -14.61 6.08 -1.23
N GLY A 77 -14.30 7.03 -0.33
CA GLY A 77 -15.03 7.23 0.92
C GLY A 77 -14.87 6.08 1.93
N GLN A 78 -14.09 5.05 1.60
CA GLN A 78 -13.79 3.93 2.48
C GLN A 78 -12.46 4.16 3.20
N SER A 79 -12.27 3.46 4.31
CA SER A 79 -11.02 3.46 5.05
C SER A 79 -10.51 2.04 5.20
N TYR A 80 -9.19 1.87 5.30
CA TYR A 80 -8.57 0.55 5.28
C TYR A 80 -7.53 0.39 6.38
N ASN A 81 -7.38 -0.81 6.92
CA ASN A 81 -6.33 -1.08 7.89
C ASN A 81 -4.97 -1.20 7.17
N PRO A 82 -3.97 -0.31 7.43
CA PRO A 82 -2.68 -0.36 6.76
C PRO A 82 -1.93 -1.68 6.97
N ALA A 83 -2.10 -2.34 8.13
CA ALA A 83 -1.44 -3.62 8.41
C ALA A 83 -2.01 -4.76 7.56
N GLU A 84 -3.31 -4.74 7.28
CA GLU A 84 -3.94 -5.72 6.39
C GLU A 84 -3.62 -5.41 4.92
N LEU A 85 -3.57 -4.12 4.54
CA LEU A 85 -3.16 -3.69 3.20
C LEU A 85 -1.71 -4.04 2.86
N SER A 86 -0.79 -4.02 3.83
CA SER A 86 0.61 -4.43 3.61
C SER A 86 0.69 -5.83 2.99
N LYS A 87 -0.11 -6.77 3.50
CA LYS A 87 -0.20 -8.14 2.99
C LYS A 87 -0.68 -8.19 1.54
N CYS A 88 -1.56 -7.25 1.15
CA CYS A 88 -2.04 -7.11 -0.22
C CYS A 88 -0.98 -6.53 -1.17
N GLY A 89 0.01 -5.81 -0.65
CA GLY A 89 1.15 -5.27 -1.41
C GLY A 89 2.36 -6.20 -1.48
N GLU A 90 2.53 -7.09 -0.50
CA GLU A 90 3.67 -8.01 -0.38
C GLU A 90 3.72 -9.08 -1.49
N ASN A 91 2.57 -9.51 -2.00
CA ASN A 91 2.53 -10.47 -3.11
C ASN A 91 2.63 -9.74 -4.46
N THR A 92 3.85 -9.69 -5.01
CA THR A 92 4.13 -9.06 -6.32
C THR A 92 3.59 -9.85 -7.51
N GLU A 93 3.31 -11.15 -7.33
CA GLU A 93 2.75 -12.02 -8.38
C GLU A 93 1.23 -12.14 -8.31
N ALA A 94 0.57 -11.48 -7.35
CA ALA A 94 -0.88 -11.49 -7.28
C ALA A 94 -1.48 -10.85 -8.53
N SER A 95 -2.41 -11.58 -9.16
CA SER A 95 -3.25 -11.05 -10.24
C SER A 95 -4.14 -9.92 -9.74
N ASP A 96 -4.63 -9.11 -10.67
CA ASP A 96 -5.44 -7.94 -10.30
C ASP A 96 -6.70 -8.31 -9.50
N THR A 97 -7.32 -9.45 -9.85
CA THR A 97 -8.48 -9.99 -9.12
C THR A 97 -8.12 -10.43 -7.70
N GLN A 98 -6.99 -11.10 -7.52
CA GLN A 98 -6.52 -11.52 -6.20
C GLN A 98 -6.19 -10.31 -5.33
N ARG A 99 -5.54 -9.30 -5.92
CA ARG A 99 -5.19 -8.07 -5.21
C ARG A 99 -6.43 -7.28 -4.81
N GLN A 100 -7.40 -7.15 -5.71
CA GLN A 100 -8.68 -6.51 -5.42
C GLN A 100 -9.41 -7.23 -4.28
N SER A 101 -9.50 -8.56 -4.35
CA SER A 101 -10.13 -9.35 -3.29
C SER A 101 -9.44 -9.16 -1.94
N CYS A 102 -8.11 -9.03 -1.92
CA CYS A 102 -7.37 -8.75 -0.69
C CYS A 102 -7.74 -7.36 -0.12
N ILE A 103 -7.72 -6.33 -0.97
CA ILE A 103 -8.07 -4.96 -0.57
C ILE A 103 -9.47 -4.92 0.03
N ASP A 104 -10.44 -5.58 -0.60
CA ASP A 104 -11.83 -5.64 -0.11
C ASP A 104 -11.96 -6.25 1.30
N THR A 105 -11.07 -7.18 1.67
CA THR A 105 -11.02 -7.74 3.03
C THR A 105 -10.31 -6.85 4.04
N ALA A 106 -9.48 -5.90 3.59
CA ALA A 106 -8.69 -5.01 4.43
C ALA A 106 -9.45 -3.75 4.90
N ARG A 107 -10.75 -3.65 4.62
CA ARG A 107 -11.60 -2.53 5.06
C ARG A 107 -11.52 -2.36 6.58
N GLY A 108 -11.48 -1.10 7.01
CA GLY A 108 -11.36 -0.72 8.41
C GLY A 108 -12.36 0.36 8.81
N GLY A 109 -12.45 0.63 10.11
CA GLY A 109 -13.31 1.65 10.71
C GLY A 109 -12.61 2.96 11.05
N ARG A 110 -11.51 3.32 10.36
CA ARG A 110 -10.80 4.59 10.61
C ARG A 110 -11.29 5.69 9.68
N LYS A 111 -10.74 6.90 9.79
CA LYS A 111 -10.92 7.92 8.75
C LYS A 111 -9.95 7.65 7.59
N PRO A 112 -10.36 7.85 6.34
CA PRO A 112 -9.47 7.73 5.18
C PRO A 112 -8.25 8.64 5.34
N ALA A 113 -7.08 8.20 4.86
CA ALA A 113 -5.85 8.99 4.97
C ALA A 113 -5.88 10.28 4.14
N SER A 114 -6.69 10.35 3.08
CA SER A 114 -6.99 11.58 2.30
C SER A 114 -7.55 12.74 3.11
N VAL A 115 -8.15 12.48 4.27
CA VAL A 115 -8.73 13.54 5.10
C VAL A 115 -7.65 14.43 5.72
N ALA A 116 -6.40 13.96 5.80
CA ALA A 116 -5.24 14.76 6.16
C ALA A 116 -4.36 15.01 4.92
N PRO A 117 -3.68 16.17 4.83
CA PRO A 117 -2.65 16.37 3.81
C PRO A 117 -1.62 15.24 3.88
N PHE A 118 -1.20 14.74 2.72
CA PHE A 118 -0.14 13.73 2.65
C PHE A 118 1.09 14.20 3.46
N GLN A 119 1.52 13.38 4.42
CA GLN A 119 2.72 13.62 5.20
C GLN A 119 3.76 12.54 4.88
N PRO A 120 4.89 12.87 4.25
CA PRO A 120 5.94 11.90 4.02
C PRO A 120 6.48 11.40 5.37
N LEU A 121 6.70 10.09 5.49
CA LEU A 121 7.32 9.51 6.67
C LEU A 121 8.74 10.05 6.79
N LYS A 122 9.00 10.82 7.86
CA LYS A 122 10.37 11.24 8.20
C LYS A 122 11.09 10.04 8.79
N VAL A 123 11.73 9.24 7.95
CA VAL A 123 12.67 8.22 8.42
C VAL A 123 13.84 8.97 9.07
N LYS A 124 13.91 8.95 10.40
CA LYS A 124 15.13 9.36 11.12
C LYS A 124 16.17 8.29 10.82
N LYS A 125 17.13 8.62 9.95
CA LYS A 125 18.35 7.84 9.76
C LYS A 125 19.17 7.78 11.05
#